data_AF-A0A8H4QY42-F1
#
_entry.id   AF-A0A8H4QY42-F1
#
_cell.length_a   1.000
_cell.length_b   1.000
_cell.length_c   1.000
_cell.angle_alpha   90.00
_cell.angle_beta   90.00
_cell.angle_gamma   90.00
#
_symmetry.space_group_name_H-M   'P 1'
#
loop_
_entity.id
_entity.type
_entity.pdbx_description
1 polymer ?
#
loop_
_entity_poly.entity_id
_entity_poly.type
_entity_poly.pdbx_seq_one_letter_code
_entity_poly.pdbx_strand_id
1 'polypeptide(L)'
;MRAGLRSQNKLLYAIFDFDFSMMLPPEVNRSKFRLPFYESWGSFNVTTDTAQGEFDFNPFVTDVGALGVLFCHNYQVRAALTIYDTTCALTTCLSLSMKPYTREIPILAPFLDRMTTRDLARRFTASEALDFLEAASSRLTEHDLRLRLPTISPVLEAIYYKFDRWANLPPEFVEKWAHYREPPIPLTTKVLRSICGTKWGGRVLPLIRLFFSRALSLVRYALAFLAGLGNRIRLTLIVFTSPGVVL
;
A
#
# COMPACT_ATOMS: atom_id res chain seq x y z
N MET A 1 5.32 30.75 -6.12
CA MET A 1 6.70 30.34 -6.48
C MET A 1 6.80 28.89 -6.99
N ARG A 2 6.45 27.86 -6.19
CA ARG A 2 6.56 26.42 -6.57
C ARG A 2 5.79 26.03 -7.84
N ALA A 3 4.52 26.44 -7.98
CA ALA A 3 3.69 26.09 -9.14
C ALA A 3 4.24 26.64 -10.46
N GLY A 4 4.82 27.85 -10.46
CA GLY A 4 5.40 28.47 -11.65
C GLY A 4 6.71 27.81 -12.11
N LEU A 5 7.55 27.38 -11.16
CA LEU A 5 8.76 26.60 -11.48
C LEU A 5 8.41 25.23 -12.06
N ARG A 6 7.37 24.57 -11.52
CA ARG A 6 6.87 23.29 -12.05
C ARG A 6 6.34 23.43 -13.47
N SER A 7 5.53 24.46 -13.77
CA SER A 7 5.01 24.67 -15.13
C SER A 7 6.08 25.06 -16.15
N GLN A 8 7.22 25.58 -15.71
CA GLN A 8 8.37 25.93 -16.56
C GLN A 8 9.40 24.80 -16.65
N ASN A 9 9.12 23.63 -16.05
CA ASN A 9 10.04 22.51 -15.95
C ASN A 9 11.41 22.87 -15.34
N LYS A 10 11.43 23.83 -14.41
CA LYS A 10 12.64 24.33 -13.71
C LYS A 10 12.78 23.79 -12.29
N LEU A 11 11.93 22.83 -11.91
CA LEU A 11 11.92 22.28 -10.56
C LEU A 11 12.70 20.96 -10.54
N LEU A 12 13.68 20.87 -9.65
CA LEU A 12 14.36 19.63 -9.32
C LEU A 12 13.76 19.06 -8.03
N TYR A 13 13.53 17.76 -8.00
CA TYR A 13 13.12 17.04 -6.81
C TYR A 13 14.32 16.27 -6.26
N ALA A 14 14.50 16.33 -4.95
CA ALA A 14 15.51 15.56 -4.24
C ALA A 14 14.84 14.80 -3.09
N ILE A 15 15.28 13.56 -2.87
CA ILE A 15 14.97 12.80 -1.65
C ILE A 15 16.02 13.21 -0.61
N PHE A 16 15.58 13.49 0.61
CA PHE A 16 16.42 13.90 1.74
C PHE A 16 15.94 13.20 3.01
N ASP A 17 16.66 13.38 4.12
CA ASP A 17 16.40 12.74 5.42
C ASP A 17 16.67 11.23 5.41
N PHE A 18 17.96 10.89 5.36
CA PHE A 18 18.45 9.51 5.27
C PHE A 18 18.79 8.91 6.64
N ASP A 19 18.36 9.53 7.76
CA ASP A 19 18.75 9.13 9.12
C ASP A 19 18.34 7.69 9.47
N PHE A 20 17.27 7.18 8.84
CA PHE A 20 16.79 5.80 8.98
C PHE A 20 17.11 4.91 7.76
N SER A 21 17.86 5.43 6.79
CA SER A 21 18.23 4.64 5.60
C SER A 21 19.33 3.64 5.93
N MET A 22 19.30 2.51 5.24
CA MET A 22 20.33 1.48 5.35
C MET A 22 21.00 1.22 4.00
N MET A 23 22.31 0.98 4.02
CA MET A 23 23.05 0.49 2.86
C MET A 23 23.18 -1.02 2.95
N LEU A 24 22.77 -1.71 1.89
CA LEU A 24 22.90 -3.16 1.78
C LEU A 24 24.06 -3.52 0.84
N PRO A 25 24.82 -4.59 1.13
CA PRO A 25 25.78 -5.14 0.19
C PRO A 25 25.12 -5.50 -1.15
N PRO A 26 25.82 -5.33 -2.29
CA PRO A 26 25.23 -5.55 -3.62
C PRO A 26 24.80 -7.02 -3.86
N GLU A 27 25.34 -7.96 -3.10
CA GLU A 27 25.03 -9.39 -3.19
C GLU A 27 23.69 -9.76 -2.53
N VAL A 28 23.10 -8.84 -1.75
CA VAL A 28 21.85 -9.11 -1.03
C VAL A 28 20.70 -9.29 -2.02
N ASN A 29 20.02 -10.44 -1.90
CA ASN A 29 18.80 -10.68 -2.66
C ASN A 29 17.64 -9.85 -2.08
N ARG A 30 17.30 -8.77 -2.80
CA ARG A 30 16.27 -7.80 -2.41
C ARG A 30 14.88 -8.39 -2.24
N SER A 31 14.51 -9.45 -2.98
CA SER A 31 13.18 -10.06 -2.84
C SER A 31 13.05 -10.92 -1.58
N LYS A 32 14.17 -11.45 -1.09
CA LYS A 32 14.25 -12.31 0.11
C LYS A 32 14.71 -11.58 1.37
N PHE A 33 15.24 -10.37 1.25
CA PHE A 33 15.72 -9.60 2.40
C PHE A 33 14.57 -9.26 3.35
N ARG A 34 14.78 -9.46 4.65
CA ARG A 34 13.78 -9.23 5.70
C ARG A 34 14.41 -8.54 6.90
N LEU A 35 13.67 -7.61 7.49
CA LEU A 35 13.99 -6.95 8.75
C LEU A 35 12.88 -7.22 9.78
N PRO A 36 13.21 -7.20 11.08
CA PRO A 36 12.19 -7.27 12.14
C PRO A 36 11.15 -6.17 12.00
N PHE A 37 9.87 -6.49 12.23
CA PHE A 37 8.76 -5.54 12.03
C PHE A 37 8.88 -4.22 12.79
N TYR A 38 9.56 -4.18 13.94
CA TYR A 38 9.71 -2.97 14.74
C TYR A 38 10.65 -1.95 14.09
N GLU A 39 11.55 -2.38 13.20
CA GLU A 39 12.43 -1.47 12.43
C GLU A 39 11.61 -0.61 11.46
N SER A 40 10.42 -1.06 11.04
CA SER A 40 9.53 -0.23 10.22
C SER A 40 8.84 0.88 11.01
N TRP A 41 8.92 0.90 12.35
CA TRP A 41 8.21 1.86 13.20
C TRP A 41 9.03 3.13 13.48
N GLY A 42 10.32 3.14 13.13
CA GLY A 42 11.25 4.25 13.41
C GLY A 42 10.99 5.52 12.60
N SER A 43 10.33 5.41 11.45
CA SER A 43 10.04 6.54 10.56
C SER A 43 8.64 6.40 9.99
N PHE A 44 7.77 7.38 10.26
CA PHE A 44 6.48 7.66 9.61
C PHE A 44 5.90 6.51 8.78
N ASN A 45 5.54 5.39 9.43
CA ASN A 45 4.97 4.25 8.72
C ASN A 45 3.52 4.56 8.36
N VAL A 46 3.37 5.22 7.22
CA VAL A 46 2.07 5.56 6.63
C VAL A 46 1.40 4.35 6.01
N THR A 47 2.14 3.26 5.79
CA THR A 47 1.60 1.99 5.33
C THR A 47 1.07 1.17 6.50
N THR A 48 0.16 0.25 6.21
CA THR A 48 -0.39 -0.66 7.22
C THR A 48 0.18 -2.07 7.11
N ASP A 49 1.36 -2.19 6.50
CA ASP A 49 1.97 -3.48 6.13
C ASP A 49 2.42 -4.29 7.34
N THR A 50 2.93 -3.61 8.36
CA THR A 50 3.34 -4.21 9.64
C THR A 50 2.35 -3.93 10.77
N ALA A 51 1.19 -3.35 10.43
CA ALA A 51 0.15 -2.98 11.39
C ALA A 51 -0.83 -4.13 11.70
N GLN A 52 -0.51 -5.35 11.24
CA GLN A 52 -1.33 -6.54 11.39
C GLN A 52 -0.59 -7.63 12.19
N GLY A 53 0.56 -7.29 12.78
CA GLY A 53 1.32 -8.21 13.63
C GLY A 53 2.32 -9.05 12.84
N GLU A 54 2.73 -8.60 11.67
CA GLU A 54 3.80 -9.20 10.87
C GLU A 54 5.06 -9.30 11.73
N PHE A 55 5.82 -10.38 11.58
CA PHE A 55 7.06 -10.57 12.35
C PHE A 55 8.26 -9.90 11.68
N ASP A 56 8.25 -9.85 10.36
CA ASP A 56 9.26 -9.21 9.55
C ASP A 56 8.60 -8.46 8.38
N PHE A 57 9.39 -7.64 7.70
CA PHE A 57 8.99 -6.94 6.49
C PHE A 57 10.13 -6.88 5.48
N ASN A 58 9.79 -6.63 4.22
CA ASN A 58 10.76 -6.32 3.18
C ASN A 58 10.86 -4.80 3.00
N PRO A 59 12.00 -4.16 3.31
CA PRO A 59 12.12 -2.70 3.25
C PRO A 59 11.87 -2.14 1.86
N PHE A 60 12.30 -2.82 0.79
CA PHE A 60 12.07 -2.35 -0.58
C PHE A 60 10.59 -2.32 -0.96
N VAL A 61 9.81 -3.31 -0.49
CA VAL A 61 8.37 -3.37 -0.73
C VAL A 61 7.63 -2.32 0.11
N THR A 62 8.12 -2.07 1.33
CA THR A 62 7.58 -1.03 2.22
C THR A 62 7.85 0.37 1.67
N ASP A 63 9.02 0.65 1.12
CA ASP A 63 9.34 1.95 0.50
C ASP A 63 8.39 2.28 -0.66
N VAL A 64 8.12 1.30 -1.53
CA VAL A 64 7.13 1.48 -2.62
C VAL A 64 5.73 1.72 -2.05
N GLY A 65 5.37 1.00 -0.99
CA GLY A 65 4.12 1.20 -0.28
C GLY A 65 3.97 2.62 0.28
N ALA A 66 5.01 3.10 0.96
CA ALA A 66 5.03 4.43 1.58
C ALA A 66 4.95 5.54 0.52
N LEU A 67 5.69 5.40 -0.58
CA LEU A 67 5.58 6.30 -1.73
C LEU A 67 4.17 6.26 -2.35
N GLY A 68 3.56 5.08 -2.44
CA GLY A 68 2.17 4.92 -2.88
C GLY A 68 1.17 5.66 -1.98
N VAL A 69 1.34 5.61 -0.66
CA VAL A 69 0.49 6.37 0.29
C VAL A 69 0.70 7.88 0.12
N LEU A 70 1.95 8.33 -0.06
CA LEU A 70 2.24 9.72 -0.38
C LEU A 70 1.53 10.15 -1.67
N PHE A 71 1.55 9.32 -2.72
CA PHE A 71 0.81 9.60 -3.94
C PHE A 71 -0.70 9.61 -3.72
N CYS A 72 -1.25 8.72 -2.90
CA CYS A 72 -2.65 8.78 -2.51
C CYS A 72 -3.01 10.12 -1.86
N HIS A 73 -2.19 10.64 -0.93
CA HIS A 73 -2.43 11.95 -0.32
C HIS A 73 -2.41 13.11 -1.33
N ASN A 74 -1.71 12.98 -2.45
CA ASN A 74 -1.64 14.03 -3.47
C ASN A 74 -2.69 13.86 -4.57
N TYR A 75 -3.06 12.62 -4.90
CA TYR A 75 -3.74 12.27 -6.14
C TYR A 75 -4.97 11.38 -5.96
N GLN A 76 -5.41 11.09 -4.73
CA GLN A 76 -6.61 10.28 -4.52
C GLN A 76 -7.89 11.10 -4.53
N VAL A 77 -7.91 12.32 -3.95
CA VAL A 77 -9.16 13.08 -3.72
C VAL A 77 -9.04 14.57 -4.01
N ARG A 78 -9.99 15.07 -4.78
CA ARG A 78 -10.30 16.48 -4.99
C ARG A 78 -11.30 16.94 -3.94
N ALA A 79 -10.88 17.81 -3.03
CA ALA A 79 -11.80 18.53 -2.16
C ALA A 79 -12.35 19.76 -2.89
N ALA A 80 -13.65 19.78 -3.20
CA ALA A 80 -14.33 20.98 -3.66
C ALA A 80 -15.07 21.57 -2.45
N LEU A 81 -14.67 22.77 -2.04
CA LEU A 81 -15.40 23.56 -1.06
C LEU A 81 -16.57 24.22 -1.80
N THR A 82 -17.75 23.61 -1.77
CA THR A 82 -18.98 24.27 -2.23
C THR A 82 -19.45 25.20 -1.11
N ILE A 83 -19.19 26.50 -1.25
CA ILE A 83 -19.85 27.51 -0.42
C ILE A 83 -21.30 27.59 -0.93
N TYR A 84 -22.25 27.09 -0.14
CA TYR A 84 -23.65 27.45 -0.38
C TYR A 84 -23.83 28.92 0.02
N ASP A 85 -24.38 29.67 -0.93
CA ASP A 85 -24.88 31.05 -0.91
C ASP A 85 -24.76 31.87 0.40
N THR A 86 -24.15 33.05 0.28
CA THR A 86 -23.80 34.02 1.34
C THR A 86 -25.00 34.79 1.94
N THR A 87 -26.22 34.29 1.90
CA THR A 87 -27.41 35.03 2.36
C THR A 87 -27.90 34.71 3.77
N CYS A 88 -27.36 33.70 4.46
CA CYS A 88 -27.68 33.46 5.88
C CYS A 88 -26.53 33.86 6.80
N ALA A 89 -26.66 35.04 7.42
CA ALA A 89 -25.93 35.36 8.63
C ALA A 89 -26.37 34.37 9.73
N LEU A 90 -25.42 33.53 10.17
CA LEU A 90 -25.51 32.46 11.17
C LEU A 90 -25.54 31.04 10.55
N THR A 91 -24.38 30.39 10.61
CA THR A 91 -24.09 28.98 10.27
C THR A 91 -23.77 28.71 8.79
N THR A 92 -22.53 29.02 8.40
CA THR A 92 -21.95 28.52 7.14
C THR A 92 -21.75 27.01 7.24
N CYS A 93 -22.74 26.22 6.82
CA CYS A 93 -22.57 24.78 6.61
C CYS A 93 -21.71 24.55 5.36
N LEU A 94 -20.39 24.49 5.57
CA LEU A 94 -19.44 24.02 4.56
C LEU A 94 -19.68 22.53 4.30
N SER A 95 -20.43 22.17 3.27
CA SER A 95 -20.45 20.79 2.79
C SER A 95 -19.20 20.56 1.94
N LEU A 96 -18.32 19.68 2.42
CA LEU A 96 -17.14 19.27 1.65
C LEU A 96 -17.56 18.12 0.72
N SER A 97 -17.72 18.40 -0.57
CA SER A 97 -17.87 17.34 -1.57
C SER A 97 -16.48 16.87 -1.99
N MET A 98 -16.12 15.66 -1.57
CA MET A 98 -14.88 15.01 -1.94
C MET A 98 -15.11 14.10 -3.14
N LYS A 99 -14.45 14.38 -4.28
CA LYS A 99 -14.51 13.55 -5.48
C LYS A 99 -13.13 12.95 -5.76
N PRO A 100 -13.01 11.67 -6.14
CA PRO A 100 -11.70 11.10 -6.40
C PRO A 100 -11.10 11.64 -7.71
N TYR A 101 -9.80 11.99 -7.71
CA TYR A 101 -9.09 12.43 -8.93
C TYR A 101 -8.96 11.34 -9.98
N THR A 102 -9.06 10.08 -9.56
CA THR A 102 -9.05 8.94 -10.47
C THR A 102 -10.16 9.03 -11.53
N ARG A 103 -11.24 9.78 -11.29
CA ARG A 103 -12.23 10.06 -12.35
C ARG A 103 -11.65 10.89 -13.49
N GLU A 104 -10.81 11.87 -13.17
CA GLU A 104 -10.22 12.80 -14.13
C GLU A 104 -9.03 12.14 -14.85
N ILE A 105 -8.25 11.32 -14.14
CA ILE A 105 -7.12 10.55 -14.68
C ILE A 105 -7.29 9.08 -14.27
N PRO A 106 -8.05 8.25 -15.04
CA PRO A 106 -8.39 6.86 -14.68
C PRO A 106 -7.19 5.96 -14.40
N ILE A 107 -6.06 6.18 -15.08
CA ILE A 107 -4.86 5.35 -14.92
C ILE A 107 -4.22 5.46 -13.52
N LEU A 108 -4.55 6.50 -12.75
CA LEU A 108 -4.13 6.62 -11.35
C LEU A 108 -4.76 5.56 -10.45
N ALA A 109 -5.97 5.07 -10.75
CA ALA A 109 -6.61 4.05 -9.91
C ALA A 109 -5.80 2.73 -9.84
N PRO A 110 -5.48 2.06 -10.97
CA PRO A 110 -4.66 0.85 -10.94
C PRO A 110 -3.25 1.11 -10.42
N PHE A 111 -2.66 2.28 -10.73
CA PHE A 111 -1.33 2.64 -10.24
C PHE A 111 -1.28 2.72 -8.71
N LEU A 112 -2.18 3.53 -8.11
CA LEU A 112 -2.23 3.73 -6.67
C LEU A 112 -2.61 2.44 -5.95
N ASP A 113 -3.58 1.67 -6.45
CA ASP A 113 -3.95 0.37 -5.86
C ASP A 113 -2.76 -0.56 -5.84
N ARG A 114 -1.96 -0.57 -6.90
CA ARG A 114 -0.86 -1.51 -7.01
C ARG A 114 0.38 -1.13 -6.23
N MET A 115 0.61 0.16 -5.99
CA MET A 115 1.63 0.60 -5.04
C MET A 115 1.19 0.38 -3.58
N THR A 116 -0.11 0.46 -3.28
CA THR A 116 -0.63 0.39 -1.90
C THR A 116 -1.32 -0.93 -1.55
N THR A 117 -1.21 -1.94 -2.41
CA THR A 117 -1.91 -3.21 -2.25
C THR A 117 -1.45 -3.94 -0.99
N ARG A 118 -2.38 -4.62 -0.30
CA ARG A 118 -2.04 -5.44 0.88
C ARG A 118 -1.44 -6.80 0.52
N ASP A 119 -1.62 -7.23 -0.71
CA ASP A 119 -0.94 -8.41 -1.23
C ASP A 119 0.48 -8.00 -1.66
N LEU A 120 1.44 -8.20 -0.75
CA LEU A 120 2.82 -7.72 -0.95
C LEU A 120 3.54 -8.41 -2.12
N ALA A 121 3.16 -9.65 -2.47
CA ALA A 121 3.71 -10.35 -3.62
C ALA A 121 3.23 -9.74 -4.94
N ARG A 122 2.09 -9.06 -4.89
CA ARG A 122 1.54 -8.32 -6.00
C ARG A 122 2.16 -6.94 -6.12
N ARG A 123 2.43 -6.23 -5.01
CA ARG A 123 2.89 -4.84 -5.05
C ARG A 123 4.03 -4.61 -6.05
N PHE A 124 3.97 -3.49 -6.76
CA PHE A 124 5.05 -3.09 -7.67
C PHE A 124 6.40 -3.04 -6.95
N THR A 125 7.44 -3.38 -7.68
CA THR A 125 8.80 -2.89 -7.45
C THR A 125 8.91 -1.43 -7.89
N ALA A 126 9.93 -0.71 -7.41
CA ALA A 126 10.15 0.68 -7.82
C ALA A 126 10.31 0.83 -9.35
N SER A 127 11.00 -0.12 -10.00
CA SER A 127 11.15 -0.15 -11.46
C SER A 127 9.83 -0.41 -12.17
N GLU A 128 9.03 -1.39 -11.73
CA GLU A 128 7.72 -1.65 -12.35
C GLU A 128 6.76 -0.46 -12.21
N ALA A 129 6.81 0.24 -11.05
CA ALA A 129 6.02 1.45 -10.85
C ALA A 129 6.46 2.56 -11.80
N LEU A 130 7.77 2.72 -12.03
CA LEU A 130 8.30 3.69 -12.99
C LEU A 130 7.88 3.33 -14.42
N ASP A 131 8.10 2.09 -14.86
CA ASP A 131 7.74 1.62 -16.20
C ASP A 131 6.25 1.81 -16.47
N PHE A 132 5.40 1.49 -15.47
CA PHE A 132 3.97 1.72 -15.56
C PHE A 132 3.64 3.19 -15.73
N LEU A 133 4.26 4.07 -14.93
CA LEU A 133 4.01 5.50 -14.94
C LEU A 133 4.47 6.14 -16.25
N GLU A 134 5.64 5.76 -16.77
CA GLU A 134 6.15 6.22 -18.06
C GLU A 134 5.21 5.80 -19.20
N ALA A 135 4.82 4.53 -19.22
CA ALA A 135 3.86 4.01 -20.19
C ALA A 135 2.49 4.72 -20.10
N ALA A 136 2.02 5.02 -18.89
CA ALA A 136 0.79 5.78 -18.67
C ALA A 136 0.93 7.22 -19.15
N SER A 137 2.04 7.90 -18.82
CA SER A 137 2.29 9.30 -19.14
C SER A 137 2.36 9.55 -20.65
N SER A 138 2.90 8.60 -21.42
CA SER A 138 2.94 8.67 -22.89
C SER A 138 1.54 8.72 -23.54
N ARG A 139 0.50 8.30 -22.81
CA ARG A 139 -0.90 8.29 -23.27
C ARG A 139 -1.70 9.47 -22.74
N LEU A 140 -1.15 10.25 -21.82
CA LEU A 140 -1.81 11.42 -21.26
C LEU A 140 -1.71 12.59 -22.23
N THR A 141 -2.78 13.36 -22.34
CA THR A 141 -2.79 14.56 -23.16
C THR A 141 -2.12 15.72 -22.41
N GLU A 142 -1.67 16.74 -23.15
CA GLU A 142 -1.18 17.99 -22.56
C GLU A 142 -2.24 18.65 -21.65
N HIS A 143 -3.53 18.43 -21.93
CA HIS A 143 -4.62 18.88 -21.08
C HIS A 143 -4.60 18.18 -19.71
N ASP A 144 -4.45 16.86 -19.70
CA ASP A 144 -4.38 16.06 -18.47
C ASP A 144 -3.18 16.46 -17.61
N LEU A 145 -2.04 16.74 -18.25
CA LEU A 145 -0.82 17.20 -17.56
C LEU A 145 -0.94 18.61 -16.97
N ARG A 146 -1.78 19.46 -17.58
CA ARG A 146 -2.05 20.83 -17.10
C ARG A 146 -3.13 20.91 -16.05
N LEU A 147 -3.81 19.80 -15.76
CA LEU A 147 -4.92 19.76 -14.81
C LEU A 147 -4.42 20.23 -13.43
N ARG A 148 -4.95 21.37 -12.97
CA ARG A 148 -4.63 21.90 -11.64
C ARG A 148 -5.42 21.13 -10.60
N LEU A 149 -4.76 20.17 -9.97
CA LEU A 149 -5.29 19.47 -8.82
C LEU A 149 -5.23 20.40 -7.59
N PRO A 150 -6.37 20.76 -6.95
CA PRO A 150 -6.32 21.48 -5.69
C PRO A 150 -5.49 20.72 -4.65
N THR A 151 -4.59 21.45 -3.98
CA THR A 151 -3.80 20.91 -2.88
C THR A 151 -4.75 20.55 -1.75
N ILE A 152 -4.78 19.28 -1.35
CA ILE A 152 -5.57 18.85 -0.20
C ILE A 152 -5.06 19.61 1.03
N SER A 153 -6.00 20.14 1.82
CA SER A 153 -5.67 20.73 3.12
C SER A 153 -5.07 19.64 4.02
N PRO A 154 -3.94 19.89 4.70
CA PRO A 154 -3.30 18.91 5.61
C PRO A 154 -4.21 18.46 6.76
N VAL A 155 -5.33 19.15 6.98
CA VAL A 155 -6.35 18.80 7.97
C VAL A 155 -7.09 17.49 7.63
N LEU A 156 -7.04 17.04 6.37
CA LEU A 156 -7.66 15.80 5.94
C LEU A 156 -6.61 14.77 5.51
N GLU A 157 -5.85 14.24 6.49
CA GLU A 157 -5.17 12.94 6.40
C GLU A 157 -6.22 11.84 6.29
N ALA A 158 -6.95 11.84 5.18
CA ALA A 158 -7.94 10.84 4.92
C ALA A 158 -7.18 9.56 4.57
N ILE A 159 -7.37 8.55 5.42
CA ILE A 159 -6.64 7.29 5.33
C ILE A 159 -6.75 6.70 3.91
N TYR A 160 -5.61 6.46 3.26
CA TYR A 160 -5.52 6.09 1.83
C TYR A 160 -6.40 4.91 1.40
N TYR A 161 -6.74 4.01 2.32
CA TYR A 161 -7.59 2.84 2.05
C TYR A 161 -9.09 3.08 2.25
N LYS A 162 -9.55 4.30 2.55
CA LYS A 162 -10.97 4.61 2.78
C LYS A 162 -11.75 4.96 1.51
N PHE A 163 -11.12 5.52 0.48
CA PHE A 163 -11.84 5.91 -0.75
C PHE A 163 -11.81 4.82 -1.79
N ASP A 164 -12.97 4.59 -2.43
CA ASP A 164 -13.07 3.78 -3.62
C ASP A 164 -12.54 4.56 -4.83
N ARG A 165 -11.29 4.26 -5.19
CA ARG A 165 -10.56 4.83 -6.33
C ARG A 165 -11.17 4.43 -7.68
N TRP A 166 -12.02 3.41 -7.71
CA TRP A 166 -12.63 2.87 -8.92
C TRP A 166 -14.06 3.38 -9.11
N ALA A 167 -14.59 4.14 -8.15
CA ALA A 167 -15.94 4.67 -8.23
C ALA A 167 -16.10 5.61 -9.42
N ASN A 168 -17.15 5.39 -10.21
CA ASN A 168 -17.52 6.21 -11.38
C ASN A 168 -16.49 6.20 -12.53
N LEU A 169 -15.64 5.17 -12.62
CA LEU A 169 -14.82 4.93 -13.81
C LEU A 169 -15.62 4.22 -14.91
N PRO A 170 -15.26 4.37 -16.20
CA PRO A 170 -15.92 3.66 -17.30
C PRO A 170 -15.87 2.14 -17.08
N PRO A 171 -16.98 1.39 -17.26
CA PRO A 171 -17.02 -0.05 -17.01
C PRO A 171 -15.95 -0.85 -17.77
N GLU A 172 -15.74 -0.54 -19.05
CA GLU A 172 -14.72 -1.17 -19.90
C GLU A 172 -13.31 -0.96 -19.35
N PHE A 173 -13.04 0.22 -18.77
CA PHE A 173 -11.77 0.52 -18.12
C PHE A 173 -11.62 -0.31 -16.85
N VAL A 174 -12.66 -0.38 -16.03
CA VAL A 174 -12.65 -1.17 -14.79
C VAL A 174 -12.38 -2.64 -15.09
N GLU A 175 -13.02 -3.21 -16.11
CA GLU A 175 -12.82 -4.58 -16.54
C GLU A 175 -11.37 -4.82 -17.00
N LYS A 176 -10.86 -3.98 -17.90
CA LYS A 176 -9.49 -4.07 -18.42
C LYS A 176 -8.44 -4.08 -17.31
N TRP A 177 -8.61 -3.24 -16.28
CA TRP A 177 -7.63 -3.05 -15.22
C TRP A 177 -8.00 -3.76 -13.91
N ALA A 178 -9.05 -4.59 -13.88
CA ALA A 178 -9.58 -5.21 -12.66
C ALA A 178 -8.52 -5.99 -11.85
N HIS A 179 -7.54 -6.58 -12.53
CA HIS A 179 -6.44 -7.34 -11.93
C HIS A 179 -5.42 -6.47 -11.15
N TYR A 180 -5.49 -5.14 -11.27
CA TYR A 180 -4.73 -4.21 -10.42
C TYR A 180 -5.50 -3.78 -9.17
N ARG A 181 -6.81 -4.01 -9.13
CA ARG A 181 -7.68 -3.56 -8.04
C ARG A 181 -7.33 -4.24 -6.72
N GLU A 182 -7.22 -3.43 -5.68
CA GLU A 182 -7.03 -3.89 -4.31
C GLU A 182 -8.31 -4.58 -3.82
N PRO A 183 -8.23 -5.83 -3.31
CA PRO A 183 -9.39 -6.49 -2.73
C PRO A 183 -9.94 -5.71 -1.54
N PRO A 184 -11.24 -5.84 -1.22
CA PRO A 184 -11.82 -5.23 -0.02
C PRO A 184 -11.12 -5.78 1.24
N ILE A 185 -11.08 -4.96 2.30
CA ILE A 185 -10.43 -5.35 3.56
C ILE A 185 -11.30 -6.41 4.27
N PRO A 186 -10.80 -7.66 4.47
CA PRO A 186 -11.51 -8.68 5.23
C PRO A 186 -11.79 -8.20 6.65
N LEU A 187 -12.91 -8.68 7.22
CA LEU A 187 -13.30 -8.32 8.59
C LEU A 187 -12.23 -8.74 9.61
N THR A 188 -11.62 -9.92 9.42
CA THR A 188 -10.51 -10.41 10.24
C THR A 188 -9.35 -9.41 10.27
N THR A 189 -8.99 -8.85 9.12
CA THR A 189 -7.95 -7.81 9.01
C THR A 189 -8.32 -6.52 9.74
N LYS A 190 -9.60 -6.11 9.71
CA LYS A 190 -10.06 -4.93 10.45
C LYS A 190 -9.97 -5.15 11.96
N VAL A 191 -10.40 -6.32 12.45
CA VAL A 191 -10.30 -6.70 13.86
C VAL A 191 -8.84 -6.73 14.29
N LEU A 192 -7.98 -7.37 13.50
CA LEU A 192 -6.56 -7.46 13.77
C LEU A 192 -5.88 -6.09 13.87
N ARG A 193 -6.19 -5.17 12.94
CA ARG A 193 -5.71 -3.78 13.02
C ARG A 193 -6.18 -3.07 14.29
N SER A 194 -7.43 -3.32 14.71
CA SER A 194 -7.95 -2.78 15.97
C SER A 194 -7.16 -3.29 17.18
N ILE A 195 -6.87 -4.61 17.23
CA ILE A 195 -6.07 -5.21 18.31
C ILE A 195 -4.63 -4.68 18.29
N CYS A 196 -3.99 -4.67 17.12
CA CYS A 196 -2.62 -4.15 16.95
C CYS A 196 -2.50 -2.65 17.27
N GLY A 197 -3.58 -1.88 17.11
CA GLY A 197 -3.65 -0.47 17.51
C GLY A 197 -3.56 -0.23 19.02
N THR A 198 -3.75 -1.28 19.84
CA THR A 198 -3.52 -1.19 21.29
C THR A 198 -2.02 -1.30 21.62
N LYS A 199 -1.57 -0.63 22.69
CA LYS A 199 -0.16 -0.70 23.15
C LYS A 199 0.33 -2.14 23.37
N TRP A 200 -0.57 -3.03 23.78
CA TRP A 200 -0.27 -4.42 24.09
C TRP A 200 -0.30 -5.30 22.84
N GLY A 201 -1.34 -5.16 22.02
CA GLY A 201 -1.55 -5.98 20.81
C GLY A 201 -0.43 -5.82 19.79
N GLY A 202 0.05 -4.58 19.57
CA GLY A 202 1.15 -4.33 18.64
C GLY A 202 2.47 -5.02 19.03
N ARG A 203 2.70 -5.29 20.32
CA ARG A 203 3.91 -5.97 20.82
C ARG A 203 3.74 -7.49 20.89
N VAL A 204 2.57 -7.95 21.31
CA VAL A 204 2.34 -9.37 21.62
C VAL A 204 1.99 -10.20 20.39
N LEU A 205 1.18 -9.67 19.46
CA LEU A 205 0.75 -10.43 18.28
C LEU A 205 1.92 -10.87 17.37
N PRO A 206 2.94 -10.04 17.10
CA PRO A 206 4.13 -10.48 16.36
C PRO A 206 4.88 -11.62 17.06
N LEU A 207 4.99 -11.58 18.39
CA LEU A 207 5.67 -12.62 19.18
C LEU A 207 4.89 -13.94 19.15
N ILE A 208 3.56 -13.88 19.27
CA ILE A 208 2.69 -15.05 19.13
C ILE A 208 2.87 -15.67 17.74
N ARG A 209 2.84 -14.85 16.68
CA ARG A 209 3.03 -15.32 15.31
C ARG A 209 4.42 -15.93 15.08
N LEU A 210 5.47 -15.34 15.66
CA LEU A 210 6.81 -15.92 15.65
C LEU A 210 6.84 -17.30 16.31
N PHE A 211 6.25 -17.42 17.51
CA PHE A 211 6.19 -18.67 18.25
C PHE A 211 5.52 -19.77 17.43
N PHE A 212 4.34 -19.49 16.86
CA PHE A 212 3.64 -20.44 16.00
C PHE A 212 4.43 -20.77 14.74
N SER A 213 5.05 -19.79 14.08
CA SER A 213 5.89 -20.02 12.88
C SER A 213 7.05 -20.97 13.17
N ARG A 214 7.74 -20.79 14.31
CA ARG A 214 8.82 -21.68 14.76
C ARG A 214 8.30 -23.07 15.11
N ALA A 215 7.19 -23.16 15.86
CA ALA A 215 6.58 -24.44 16.21
C ALA A 215 6.15 -25.23 14.96
N LEU A 216 5.47 -24.59 14.01
CA LEU A 216 5.09 -25.18 12.73
C LEU A 216 6.31 -25.60 11.90
N SER A 217 7.38 -24.80 11.91
CA SER A 217 8.63 -25.16 11.23
C SER A 217 9.25 -26.41 11.84
N LEU A 218 9.30 -26.51 13.17
CA LEU A 218 9.77 -27.71 13.87
C LEU A 218 8.91 -28.94 13.55
N VAL A 219 7.59 -28.79 13.52
CA VAL A 219 6.67 -29.85 13.09
C VAL A 219 6.94 -30.26 11.64
N ARG A 220 7.14 -29.30 10.72
CA ARG A 220 7.48 -29.60 9.33
C ARG A 220 8.82 -30.32 9.20
N TYR A 221 9.85 -29.90 9.95
CA TYR A 221 11.13 -30.59 10.00
C TYR A 221 11.00 -32.00 10.57
N ALA A 222 10.23 -32.18 11.65
CA ALA A 222 9.97 -33.49 12.24
C ALA A 222 9.18 -34.38 11.27
N LEU A 223 8.16 -33.86 10.59
CA LEU A 223 7.40 -34.59 9.57
C LEU A 223 8.25 -34.92 8.35
N ALA A 224 9.13 -34.02 7.89
CA ALA A 224 10.06 -34.29 6.80
C ALA A 224 11.12 -35.33 7.19
N PHE A 225 11.60 -35.29 8.43
CA PHE A 225 12.49 -36.30 9.00
C PHE A 225 11.79 -37.66 9.10
N LEU A 226 10.56 -37.70 9.60
CA LEU A 226 9.72 -38.90 9.66
C LEU A 226 9.31 -39.41 8.28
N ALA A 227 9.07 -38.53 7.30
CA ALA A 227 8.79 -38.90 5.91
C ALA A 227 10.05 -39.36 5.16
N GLY A 228 11.22 -38.82 5.51
CA GLY A 228 12.53 -39.31 5.05
C GLY A 228 12.84 -40.71 5.60
N LEU A 229 12.44 -41.00 6.84
CA LEU A 229 12.38 -42.37 7.39
C LEU A 229 11.26 -43.20 6.73
N GLY A 230 10.18 -42.52 6.31
CA GLY A 230 8.96 -43.04 5.69
C GLY A 230 9.07 -43.38 4.19
N ASN A 231 10.23 -43.23 3.55
CA ASN A 231 10.49 -43.88 2.25
C ASN A 231 10.49 -45.43 2.35
N ARG A 232 10.22 -45.99 3.54
CA ARG A 232 9.85 -47.40 3.74
C ARG A 232 8.37 -47.66 4.02
N ILE A 233 7.52 -46.67 4.30
CA ILE A 233 6.08 -46.87 4.56
C ILE A 233 5.29 -45.65 4.06
N ARG A 234 4.52 -45.82 2.97
CA ARG A 234 3.60 -44.81 2.44
C ARG A 234 2.50 -44.51 3.46
N LEU A 235 2.48 -43.28 3.97
CA LEU A 235 1.33 -42.70 4.66
C LEU A 235 0.95 -41.41 3.94
N THR A 236 -0.16 -41.47 3.18
CA THR A 236 -0.78 -40.30 2.55
C THR A 236 -1.52 -39.51 3.63
N LEU A 237 -0.96 -38.37 4.05
CA LEU A 237 -1.67 -37.40 4.87
C LEU A 237 -2.22 -36.29 3.97
N ILE A 238 -3.54 -36.24 3.79
CA ILE A 238 -4.22 -35.14 3.11
C ILE A 238 -4.27 -33.96 4.08
N VAL A 239 -3.50 -32.90 3.80
CA VAL A 239 -3.54 -31.64 4.54
C VAL A 239 -4.31 -30.62 3.72
N PHE A 240 -5.42 -30.13 4.26
CA PHE A 240 -6.13 -28.96 3.74
C PHE A 240 -5.25 -27.71 3.93
N THR A 241 -4.57 -27.27 2.88
CA THR A 241 -3.97 -25.93 2.82
C THR A 241 -4.98 -24.96 2.20
N SER A 242 -5.25 -23.86 2.91
CA SER A 242 -5.87 -22.66 2.33
C SER A 242 -5.03 -22.20 1.12
N PRO A 243 -5.64 -21.76 0.00
CA PRO A 243 -4.91 -21.51 -1.23
C PRO A 243 -4.12 -20.20 -1.13
N GLY A 244 -2.82 -20.23 -1.43
CA GLY A 244 -2.12 -19.01 -1.85
C GLY A 244 -0.70 -18.74 -1.35
N VAL A 245 0.04 -19.71 -0.78
CA VAL A 245 1.47 -19.49 -0.49
C VAL A 245 2.29 -20.66 -1.00
N VAL A 246 2.87 -20.50 -2.20
CA VAL A 246 3.91 -21.36 -2.75
C VAL A 246 5.26 -20.70 -2.45
N LEU A 247 6.19 -21.49 -1.92
CA LEU A 247 7.56 -21.11 -1.52
C LEU A 247 8.46 -20.78 -2.72
#